data_AF-A0A2N1KNN5-F1
#
_entry.id   AF-A0A2N1KNN5-F1
#
_cell.length_a   1.000
_cell.length_b   1.000
_cell.length_c   1.000
_cell.angle_alpha   90.00
_cell.angle_beta   90.00
_cell.angle_gamma   90.00
#
_symmetry.space_group_name_H-M   'P 1'
#
loop_
_entity.id
_entity.type
_entity.pdbx_description
1 polymer ?
#
loop_
_entity_poly.entity_id
_entity_poly.type
_entity_poly.pdbx_seq_one_letter_code
_entity_poly.pdbx_strand_id
1 'polypeptide(L)'
;MKIFVINGGQHFAHSGGKFNSTLVELDKTFFTPEQGFELQITDINEDYDLLEEVQKYVWADVIIYHFPVWWFSMPYRLKEYVDKVFTAGHRKGMFYSDGRKADNPNINYGTGGTMQGRKYLVTTTWNAPETAFTLPGEFFNQTSVDDGVLFGFHRMNAFLSLERMEGIHFHDLEKNVTQERVDSYQERYHNHLKSIFHPDDKSDDQVYITAIVRGRPEYRSQLKDILGNLVQESRKEVSCLRYDLHTTVDDPDTFTFYEIWNDAKGLEEHNHQPHVKAFAAIIDTMLVEQPIILLTKK
;
A
#
# COMPACT_ATOMS: atom_id res chain seq x y z
N MET A 1 -3.88 -21.82 0.83
CA MET A 1 -2.85 -20.91 0.25
C MET A 1 -1.74 -20.74 1.27
N LYS A 2 -0.48 -20.82 0.83
CA LYS A 2 0.71 -20.80 1.68
C LYS A 2 1.30 -19.39 1.75
N ILE A 3 1.37 -18.85 2.96
CA ILE A 3 1.81 -17.49 3.23
C ILE A 3 3.11 -17.55 4.02
N PHE A 4 4.13 -16.88 3.53
CA PHE A 4 5.39 -16.70 4.25
C PHE A 4 5.58 -15.24 4.63
N VAL A 5 5.56 -14.94 5.92
CA VAL A 5 5.75 -13.60 6.48
C VAL A 5 7.18 -13.44 6.97
N ILE A 6 7.81 -12.32 6.59
CA ILE A 6 9.13 -11.93 7.07
C ILE A 6 8.98 -10.63 7.88
N ASN A 7 9.17 -10.75 9.20
CA ASN A 7 9.31 -9.60 10.07
C ASN A 7 10.73 -9.04 9.95
N GLY A 8 10.86 -7.97 9.17
CA GLY A 8 12.05 -7.16 9.04
C GLY A 8 12.13 -5.99 10.03
N GLY A 9 11.25 -5.95 11.04
CA GLY A 9 11.23 -4.98 12.14
C GLY A 9 12.47 -5.08 13.03
N GLN A 10 13.60 -4.57 12.55
CA GLN A 10 14.87 -4.68 13.26
C GLN A 10 14.88 -3.88 14.57
N HIS A 11 15.34 -4.51 15.65
CA HIS A 11 15.71 -3.82 16.88
C HIS A 11 17.07 -3.16 16.74
N PHE A 12 17.11 -1.84 16.55
CA PHE A 12 18.37 -1.07 16.58
C PHE A 12 18.15 0.42 16.84
N ALA A 13 19.06 1.00 17.64
CA ALA A 13 18.99 2.37 18.14
C ALA A 13 17.60 2.69 18.75
N HIS A 14 16.93 3.73 18.26
CA HIS A 14 15.63 4.19 18.77
C HIS A 14 14.43 3.40 18.23
N SER A 15 14.63 2.51 17.24
CA SER A 15 13.56 1.76 16.62
C SER A 15 13.52 0.34 17.19
N GLY A 16 12.41 0.05 17.88
CA GLY A 16 12.14 -1.26 18.51
C GLY A 16 11.23 -2.18 17.69
N GLY A 17 10.98 -1.89 16.41
CA GLY A 17 10.21 -2.78 15.52
C GLY A 17 8.73 -3.00 15.89
N LYS A 18 8.22 -2.35 16.94
CA LYS A 18 6.91 -2.64 17.56
C LYS A 18 5.74 -2.70 16.57
N PHE A 19 5.60 -1.70 15.69
CA PHE A 19 4.49 -1.68 14.75
C PHE A 19 4.61 -2.79 13.69
N ASN A 20 5.83 -3.15 13.27
CA ASN A 20 6.04 -4.29 12.39
C ASN A 20 5.64 -5.60 13.08
N SER A 21 5.96 -5.78 14.37
CA SER A 21 5.46 -6.91 15.16
C SER A 21 3.94 -6.91 15.27
N THR A 22 3.29 -5.75 15.41
CA THR A 22 1.82 -5.65 15.39
C THR A 22 1.24 -6.14 14.06
N LEU A 23 1.85 -5.81 12.91
CA LEU A 23 1.41 -6.33 11.60
C LEU A 23 1.51 -7.86 11.53
N VAL A 24 2.58 -8.43 12.09
CA VAL A 24 2.77 -9.90 12.15
C VAL A 24 1.71 -10.56 13.04
N GLU A 25 1.28 -9.94 14.14
CA GLU A 25 0.17 -10.46 14.94
C GLU A 25 -1.16 -10.39 14.17
N LEU A 26 -1.39 -9.33 13.38
CA LEU A 26 -2.55 -9.26 12.50
C LEU A 26 -2.51 -10.35 11.43
N ASP A 27 -1.36 -10.64 10.83
CA ASP A 27 -1.21 -11.76 9.89
C ASP A 27 -1.59 -13.10 10.53
N LYS A 28 -1.16 -13.36 11.77
CA LYS A 28 -1.53 -14.59 12.49
C LYS A 28 -3.03 -14.70 12.70
N THR A 29 -3.71 -13.58 12.96
CA THR A 29 -5.17 -13.57 13.11
C THR A 29 -5.93 -13.68 11.79
N PHE A 30 -5.34 -13.21 10.69
CA PHE A 30 -5.96 -13.20 9.38
C PHE A 30 -5.73 -14.53 8.63
N PHE A 31 -4.50 -15.02 8.59
CA PHE A 31 -4.13 -16.22 7.84
C PHE A 31 -4.29 -17.49 8.69
N THR A 32 -5.55 -17.90 8.93
CA THR A 32 -5.84 -19.08 9.74
C THR A 32 -6.06 -20.35 8.90
N PRO A 33 -5.76 -21.54 9.44
CA PRO A 33 -6.08 -22.81 8.79
C PRO A 33 -7.56 -22.99 8.47
N GLU A 34 -8.46 -22.46 9.29
CA GLU A 34 -9.91 -22.51 9.08
C GLU A 34 -10.35 -21.74 7.84
N GLN A 35 -9.60 -20.68 7.46
CA GLN A 35 -9.80 -19.92 6.23
C GLN A 35 -8.99 -20.48 5.05
N GLY A 36 -8.36 -21.65 5.22
CA GLY A 36 -7.61 -22.33 4.17
C GLY A 36 -6.20 -21.79 3.96
N PHE A 37 -5.63 -21.07 4.92
CA PHE A 37 -4.25 -20.59 4.87
C PHE A 37 -3.29 -21.50 5.66
N GLU A 38 -2.07 -21.62 5.17
CA GLU A 38 -0.94 -22.13 5.95
C GLU A 38 0.05 -20.98 6.12
N LEU A 39 0.52 -20.74 7.34
CA LEU A 39 1.37 -19.59 7.68
C LEU A 39 2.72 -20.05 8.21
N GLN A 40 3.79 -19.51 7.64
CA GLN A 40 5.14 -19.56 8.21
C GLN A 40 5.65 -18.14 8.41
N ILE A 41 6.45 -17.94 9.47
CA ILE A 41 6.96 -16.63 9.86
C ILE A 41 8.45 -16.74 10.14
N THR A 42 9.20 -15.73 9.74
CA THR A 42 10.59 -15.52 10.16
C THR A 42 10.73 -14.11 10.73
N ASP A 43 11.36 -14.01 11.91
CA ASP A 43 11.82 -12.75 12.46
C ASP A 43 13.34 -12.63 12.27
N ILE A 44 13.79 -11.58 11.56
CA ILE A 44 15.22 -11.38 11.27
C ILE A 44 16.08 -11.09 12.52
N ASN A 45 15.44 -10.83 13.65
CA ASN A 45 16.11 -10.63 14.93
C ASN A 45 16.53 -11.96 15.58
N GLU A 46 15.90 -13.07 15.18
CA GLU A 46 16.18 -14.42 15.66
C GLU A 46 17.20 -15.15 14.75
N ASP A 47 17.74 -16.27 15.25
CA ASP A 47 18.60 -17.14 14.44
C ASP A 47 17.77 -17.94 13.43
N TYR A 48 18.32 -18.18 12.25
CA TYR A 48 17.67 -18.91 11.17
C TYR A 48 18.67 -19.79 10.39
N ASP A 49 18.20 -20.93 9.89
CA ASP A 49 18.97 -21.77 8.96
C ASP A 49 18.71 -21.36 7.51
N LEU A 50 19.78 -21.16 6.73
CA LEU A 50 19.66 -20.65 5.37
C LEU A 50 18.87 -21.59 4.45
N LEU A 51 18.97 -22.91 4.61
CA LEU A 51 18.27 -23.85 3.75
C LEU A 51 16.81 -23.97 4.14
N GLU A 52 16.49 -23.91 5.44
CA GLU A 52 15.11 -23.82 5.91
C GLU A 52 14.43 -22.57 5.34
N GLU A 53 15.07 -21.41 5.42
CA GLU A 53 14.52 -20.17 4.85
C GLU A 53 14.30 -20.28 3.34
N VAL A 54 15.25 -20.85 2.59
CA VAL A 54 15.05 -21.15 1.15
C VAL A 54 13.84 -22.04 0.93
N GLN A 55 13.62 -23.06 1.77
CA GLN A 55 12.42 -23.90 1.66
C GLN A 55 11.14 -23.12 1.94
N LYS A 56 11.12 -22.18 2.89
CA LYS A 56 9.95 -21.31 3.12
C LYS A 56 9.61 -20.50 1.88
N TYR A 57 10.62 -19.92 1.22
CA TYR A 57 10.45 -19.23 -0.07
C TYR A 57 9.85 -20.13 -1.15
N VAL A 58 10.42 -21.33 -1.34
CA VAL A 58 9.94 -22.27 -2.38
C VAL A 58 8.54 -22.80 -2.07
N TRP A 59 8.22 -22.98 -0.79
CA TRP A 59 6.94 -23.47 -0.29
C TRP A 59 5.81 -22.46 -0.46
N ALA A 60 6.08 -21.16 -0.27
CA ALA A 60 5.07 -20.11 -0.25
C ALA A 60 4.42 -19.86 -1.62
N ASP A 61 3.12 -19.58 -1.60
CA ASP A 61 2.39 -18.98 -2.73
C ASP A 61 2.54 -17.45 -2.72
N VAL A 62 2.54 -16.85 -1.51
CA VAL A 62 2.71 -15.41 -1.29
C VAL A 62 3.75 -15.15 -0.21
N ILE A 63 4.70 -14.25 -0.48
CA ILE A 63 5.66 -13.74 0.50
C ILE A 63 5.26 -12.32 0.94
N ILE A 64 5.20 -12.09 2.25
CA ILE A 64 4.86 -10.80 2.85
C ILE A 64 6.09 -10.25 3.58
N TYR A 65 6.47 -9.02 3.26
CA TYR A 65 7.58 -8.32 3.91
C TYR A 65 7.08 -7.16 4.77
N HIS A 66 7.37 -7.20 6.07
CA HIS A 66 7.13 -6.07 6.97
C HIS A 66 8.46 -5.46 7.40
N PHE A 67 8.78 -4.23 6.99
CA PHE A 67 10.00 -3.57 7.51
C PHE A 67 9.90 -2.05 7.61
N PRO A 68 10.60 -1.43 8.57
CA PRO A 68 10.77 0.01 8.58
C PRO A 68 11.74 0.46 7.49
N VAL A 69 11.51 1.64 6.91
CA VAL A 69 12.48 2.22 5.97
C VAL A 69 13.53 3.01 6.72
N TRP A 70 14.77 2.57 6.57
CA TRP A 70 15.93 3.18 7.17
C TRP A 70 16.86 3.69 6.09
N TRP A 71 17.16 4.98 6.13
CA TRP A 71 17.98 5.63 5.10
C TRP A 71 17.52 5.26 3.68
N PHE A 72 16.20 5.32 3.46
CA PHE A 72 15.57 5.06 2.17
C PHE A 72 15.81 3.64 1.63
N SER A 73 16.01 2.66 2.51
CA SER A 73 16.14 1.26 2.17
C SER A 73 15.62 0.34 3.28
N MET A 74 15.66 -0.97 3.04
CA MET A 74 15.44 -1.96 4.09
C MET A 74 16.53 -1.87 5.17
N PRO A 75 16.24 -2.28 6.43
CA PRO A 75 17.25 -2.33 7.49
C PRO A 75 18.39 -3.29 7.14
N TYR A 76 19.58 -3.05 7.69
CA TYR A 76 20.76 -3.82 7.31
C TYR A 76 20.65 -5.32 7.64
N ARG A 77 19.97 -5.71 8.72
CA ARG A 77 19.74 -7.14 9.02
C ARG A 77 18.79 -7.80 8.03
N LEU A 78 17.78 -7.07 7.54
CA LEU A 78 16.92 -7.59 6.48
C LEU A 78 17.72 -7.74 5.18
N LYS A 79 18.58 -6.77 4.86
CA LYS A 79 19.46 -6.87 3.69
C LYS A 79 20.44 -8.04 3.81
N GLU A 80 21.01 -8.25 4.99
CA GLU A 80 21.87 -9.41 5.26
C GLU A 80 21.10 -10.73 5.10
N TYR A 81 19.90 -10.84 5.66
CA TYR A 81 19.02 -11.99 5.49
C TYR A 81 18.77 -12.27 4.02
N VAL A 82 18.34 -11.26 3.25
CA VAL A 82 18.10 -11.37 1.81
C VAL A 82 19.36 -11.83 1.09
N ASP A 83 20.51 -11.20 1.34
CA ASP A 83 21.76 -11.53 0.67
C ASP A 83 22.18 -12.97 0.92
N LYS A 84 22.08 -13.43 2.17
CA LYS A 84 22.45 -14.81 2.54
C LYS A 84 21.46 -15.84 2.00
N VAL A 85 20.16 -15.62 2.21
CA VAL A 85 19.10 -16.58 1.82
C VAL A 85 18.96 -16.65 0.31
N PHE A 86 18.96 -15.52 -0.40
CA PHE A 86 18.84 -15.53 -1.86
C PHE A 86 20.07 -16.22 -2.45
N THR A 87 21.28 -15.87 -2.00
CA THR A 87 22.50 -16.56 -2.45
C THR A 87 22.44 -18.07 -2.19
N ALA A 88 21.95 -18.48 -1.01
CA ALA A 88 21.77 -19.89 -0.67
C ALA A 88 20.71 -20.59 -1.56
N GLY A 89 19.74 -19.84 -2.07
CA GLY A 89 18.66 -20.28 -2.96
C GLY A 89 19.08 -20.54 -4.42
N HIS A 90 20.30 -20.18 -4.80
CA HIS A 90 20.84 -20.48 -6.13
C HIS A 90 20.79 -21.99 -6.42
N ARG A 91 20.08 -22.36 -7.48
CA ARG A 91 19.79 -23.75 -7.91
C ARG A 91 19.09 -24.60 -6.86
N LYS A 92 18.34 -23.97 -5.96
CA LYS A 92 17.53 -24.62 -4.93
C LYS A 92 16.06 -24.20 -4.95
N GLY A 93 15.58 -23.77 -6.12
CA GLY A 93 14.17 -23.43 -6.35
C GLY A 93 13.85 -21.94 -6.39
N MET A 94 14.80 -21.05 -6.08
CA MET A 94 14.59 -19.60 -6.16
C MET A 94 15.05 -18.99 -7.49
N PHE A 95 16.25 -19.33 -7.96
CA PHE A 95 16.74 -18.97 -9.29
C PHE A 95 17.85 -19.89 -9.77
N TYR A 96 18.09 -19.90 -11.09
CA TYR A 96 19.15 -20.68 -11.72
C TYR A 96 20.32 -19.82 -12.20
N SER A 97 20.04 -18.61 -12.68
CA SER A 97 21.03 -17.68 -13.24
C SER A 97 20.46 -16.26 -13.29
N ASP A 98 21.16 -15.33 -13.93
CA ASP A 98 20.62 -14.01 -14.27
C ASP A 98 19.73 -14.01 -15.53
N GLY A 99 19.58 -15.16 -16.21
CA GLY A 99 18.76 -15.33 -17.41
C GLY A 99 19.47 -15.01 -18.73
N ARG A 100 20.68 -14.43 -18.69
CA ARG A 100 21.46 -14.15 -19.90
C ARG A 100 22.14 -15.40 -20.42
N LYS A 101 22.42 -15.41 -21.72
CA LYS A 101 23.18 -16.47 -22.40
C LYS A 101 24.42 -15.89 -23.03
N ALA A 102 25.50 -16.68 -23.10
CA ALA A 102 26.80 -16.23 -23.60
C ALA A 102 26.79 -15.86 -25.09
N ASP A 103 25.91 -16.49 -25.88
CA ASP A 103 25.69 -16.20 -27.29
C ASP A 103 24.91 -14.89 -27.52
N ASN A 104 24.20 -14.39 -26.50
CA ASN A 104 23.51 -13.10 -26.54
C ASN A 104 23.50 -12.39 -25.16
N PRO A 105 24.64 -11.83 -24.72
CA PRO A 105 24.82 -11.35 -23.36
C PRO A 105 24.13 -9.99 -23.07
N ASN A 106 23.56 -9.34 -24.08
CA ASN A 106 23.04 -7.96 -23.98
C ASN A 106 21.57 -7.87 -23.54
N ILE A 107 20.85 -8.99 -23.49
CA ILE A 107 19.41 -9.03 -23.19
C ILE A 107 19.09 -10.08 -22.12
N ASN A 108 17.89 -10.01 -21.55
CA ASN A 108 17.32 -11.01 -20.62
C ASN A 108 17.88 -11.04 -19.19
N TYR A 109 18.65 -10.04 -18.76
CA TYR A 109 19.02 -9.93 -17.34
C TYR A 109 17.76 -9.86 -16.45
N GLY A 110 17.73 -10.67 -15.39
CA GLY A 110 16.61 -10.78 -14.46
C GLY A 110 15.55 -11.81 -14.84
N THR A 111 15.79 -12.68 -15.82
CA THR A 111 14.82 -13.70 -16.28
C THR A 111 15.13 -15.13 -15.82
N GLY A 112 16.18 -15.32 -15.00
CA GLY A 112 16.64 -16.64 -14.56
C GLY A 112 16.03 -17.16 -13.24
N GLY A 113 15.02 -16.47 -12.72
CA GLY A 113 14.24 -16.91 -11.56
C GLY A 113 13.41 -18.16 -11.85
N THR A 114 13.00 -18.87 -10.79
CA THR A 114 12.22 -20.11 -10.89
C THR A 114 10.95 -20.09 -10.05
N MET A 115 10.57 -18.93 -9.53
CA MET A 115 9.41 -18.75 -8.65
C MET A 115 8.16 -18.26 -9.38
N GLN A 116 8.01 -18.58 -10.67
CA GLN A 116 6.84 -18.17 -11.45
C GLN A 116 5.52 -18.58 -10.79
N GLY A 117 4.49 -17.75 -10.92
CA GLY A 117 3.16 -17.98 -10.33
C GLY A 117 3.07 -17.68 -8.84
N ARG A 118 4.19 -17.38 -8.17
CA ARG A 118 4.22 -16.92 -6.77
C ARG A 118 4.26 -15.40 -6.73
N LYS A 119 3.75 -14.87 -5.63
CA LYS A 119 3.55 -13.43 -5.47
C LYS A 119 4.26 -12.89 -4.24
N TYR A 120 4.40 -11.58 -4.17
CA TYR A 120 4.83 -10.92 -2.95
C TYR A 120 4.08 -9.62 -2.72
N LEU A 121 3.93 -9.24 -1.46
CA LEU A 121 3.50 -7.91 -1.05
C LEU A 121 4.47 -7.35 -0.01
N VAL A 122 4.55 -6.03 0.07
CA VAL A 122 5.42 -5.35 1.02
C VAL A 122 4.62 -4.32 1.78
N THR A 123 4.88 -4.25 3.08
CA THR A 123 4.48 -3.10 3.88
C THR A 123 5.72 -2.39 4.39
N THR A 124 5.66 -1.07 4.41
CA THR A 124 6.73 -0.29 5.02
C THR A 124 6.24 0.66 6.10
N THR A 125 7.10 0.93 7.08
CA THR A 125 6.83 1.91 8.14
C THR A 125 7.84 3.05 8.06
N TRP A 126 7.36 4.28 8.17
CA TRP A 126 8.12 5.51 7.95
C TRP A 126 7.89 6.50 9.08
N ASN A 127 8.94 7.25 9.44
CA ASN A 127 8.76 8.53 10.13
C ASN A 127 8.37 9.64 9.15
N ALA A 128 8.82 9.57 7.89
CA ALA A 128 8.45 10.56 6.87
C ALA A 128 6.91 10.65 6.74
N PRO A 129 6.33 11.86 6.72
CA PRO A 129 4.91 12.02 6.45
C PRO A 129 4.61 11.65 5.00
N GLU A 130 3.37 11.26 4.73
CA GLU A 130 2.91 10.93 3.37
C GLU A 130 3.11 12.10 2.39
N THR A 131 2.99 13.34 2.86
CA THR A 131 3.20 14.55 2.05
C THR A 131 4.61 14.65 1.47
N ALA A 132 5.61 14.01 2.07
CA ALA A 132 6.96 13.95 1.49
C ALA A 132 6.97 13.28 0.10
N PHE A 133 6.00 12.40 -0.17
CA PHE A 133 5.85 11.64 -1.42
C PHE A 133 4.78 12.19 -2.36
N THR A 134 3.91 13.09 -1.88
CA THR A 134 2.72 13.52 -2.65
C THR A 134 2.65 15.03 -2.91
N LEU A 135 3.23 15.86 -2.04
CA LEU A 135 3.16 17.32 -2.15
C LEU A 135 4.27 17.83 -3.12
N PRO A 136 3.93 18.68 -4.11
CA PRO A 136 4.92 19.30 -4.99
C PRO A 136 5.97 20.10 -4.21
N GLY A 137 7.25 19.94 -4.55
CA GLY A 137 8.36 20.63 -3.91
C GLY A 137 8.92 19.94 -2.66
N GLU A 138 8.28 18.86 -2.19
CA GLU A 138 8.80 18.04 -1.09
C GLU A 138 9.85 17.01 -1.55
N PHE A 139 10.51 16.39 -0.57
CA PHE A 139 11.75 15.63 -0.71
C PHE A 139 11.76 14.57 -1.84
N PHE A 140 10.68 13.83 -2.03
CA PHE A 140 10.63 12.73 -3.01
C PHE A 140 10.08 13.16 -4.38
N ASN A 141 9.89 14.46 -4.64
CA ASN A 141 9.47 14.97 -5.95
C ASN A 141 8.22 14.28 -6.50
N GLN A 142 7.22 14.06 -5.64
CA GLN A 142 5.97 13.36 -5.98
C GLN A 142 6.15 11.92 -6.50
N THR A 143 7.30 11.29 -6.21
CA THR A 143 7.56 9.88 -6.54
C THR A 143 7.02 9.00 -5.42
N SER A 144 6.24 7.98 -5.78
CA SER A 144 5.68 7.04 -4.81
C SER A 144 6.78 6.23 -4.09
N VAL A 145 6.44 5.66 -2.93
CA VAL A 145 7.34 4.76 -2.20
C VAL A 145 7.81 3.61 -3.10
N ASP A 146 6.91 3.04 -3.89
CA ASP A 146 7.17 1.86 -4.70
C ASP A 146 7.96 2.15 -5.98
N ASP A 147 7.69 3.27 -6.65
CA ASP A 147 8.38 3.65 -7.89
C ASP A 147 9.73 4.33 -7.64
N GLY A 148 9.92 4.86 -6.43
CA GLY A 148 11.17 5.47 -5.98
C GLY A 148 11.98 4.52 -5.10
N VAL A 149 11.77 4.67 -3.79
CA VAL A 149 12.60 4.06 -2.73
C VAL A 149 12.64 2.53 -2.85
N LEU A 150 11.51 1.88 -3.15
CA LEU A 150 11.42 0.42 -3.27
C LEU A 150 11.63 -0.11 -4.68
N PHE A 151 11.98 0.71 -5.68
CA PHE A 151 12.20 0.23 -7.04
C PHE A 151 13.21 -0.93 -7.08
N GLY A 152 14.36 -0.78 -6.41
CA GLY A 152 15.38 -1.83 -6.30
C GLY A 152 14.87 -3.08 -5.57
N PHE A 153 14.07 -2.90 -4.51
CA PHE A 153 13.43 -4.00 -3.77
C PHE A 153 12.47 -4.80 -4.65
N HIS A 154 11.68 -4.12 -5.50
CA HIS A 154 10.81 -4.79 -6.44
C HIS A 154 11.59 -5.51 -7.54
N ARG A 155 12.67 -4.90 -8.05
CA ARG A 155 13.52 -5.56 -9.05
C ARG A 155 14.22 -6.80 -8.51
N MET A 156 14.60 -6.78 -7.23
CA MET A 156 15.14 -7.93 -6.51
C MET A 156 14.16 -9.10 -6.45
N ASN A 157 12.89 -8.86 -6.09
CA ASN A 157 11.87 -9.92 -6.08
C ASN A 157 11.55 -10.43 -7.50
N ALA A 158 11.44 -9.52 -8.47
CA ALA A 158 11.21 -9.89 -9.86
C ALA A 158 12.36 -10.70 -10.48
N PHE A 159 13.60 -10.57 -9.98
CA PHE A 159 14.73 -11.43 -10.37
C PHE A 159 14.46 -12.91 -10.05
N LEU A 160 13.72 -13.19 -8.98
CA LEU A 160 13.27 -14.54 -8.64
C LEU A 160 12.05 -15.00 -9.45
N SER A 161 11.50 -14.14 -10.31
CA SER A 161 10.22 -14.32 -11.02
C SER A 161 8.98 -14.24 -10.14
N LEU A 162 9.06 -13.54 -9.00
CA LEU A 162 7.89 -13.21 -8.19
C LEU A 162 7.08 -12.07 -8.82
N GLU A 163 5.76 -12.17 -8.71
CA GLU A 163 4.82 -11.13 -9.15
C GLU A 163 4.44 -10.20 -7.99
N ARG A 164 4.49 -8.89 -8.24
CA ARG A 164 4.12 -7.88 -7.24
C ARG A 164 2.61 -7.84 -7.03
N MET A 165 2.20 -7.86 -5.77
CA MET A 165 0.86 -7.48 -5.32
C MET A 165 0.89 -6.06 -4.74
N GLU A 166 -0.30 -5.45 -4.60
CA GLU A 166 -0.41 -4.12 -4.00
C GLU A 166 0.07 -4.16 -2.54
N GLY A 167 1.06 -3.31 -2.23
CA GLY A 167 1.58 -3.13 -0.89
C GLY A 167 0.87 -1.99 -0.16
N ILE A 168 1.28 -1.72 1.08
CA ILE A 168 0.74 -0.62 1.88
C ILE A 168 1.82 0.00 2.76
N HIS A 169 1.89 1.34 2.80
CA HIS A 169 2.94 2.07 3.48
C HIS A 169 2.36 2.97 4.57
N PHE A 170 2.93 2.89 5.77
CA PHE A 170 2.49 3.60 6.97
C PHE A 170 3.45 4.72 7.31
N HIS A 171 2.92 5.92 7.50
CA HIS A 171 3.68 7.16 7.63
C HIS A 171 3.56 7.78 9.02
N ASP A 172 4.52 8.65 9.36
CA ASP A 172 4.53 9.43 10.62
C ASP A 172 4.45 8.56 11.90
N LEU A 173 5.14 7.41 11.87
CA LEU A 173 5.19 6.43 12.98
C LEU A 173 6.27 6.72 14.03
N GLU A 174 6.72 7.97 14.16
CA GLU A 174 7.64 8.41 15.23
C GLU A 174 7.19 9.74 15.86
N LYS A 175 6.88 10.77 15.07
CA LYS A 175 6.54 12.10 15.59
C LYS A 175 5.08 12.25 16.02
N ASN A 176 4.15 11.54 15.38
CA ASN A 176 2.72 11.68 15.61
C ASN A 176 2.02 10.35 15.93
N VAL A 177 2.71 9.48 16.68
CA VAL A 177 2.15 8.19 17.09
C VAL A 177 1.13 8.39 18.19
N THR A 178 -0.14 8.23 17.85
CA THR A 178 -1.26 8.15 18.79
C THR A 178 -1.85 6.74 18.76
N GLN A 179 -2.54 6.33 19.83
CA GLN A 179 -3.25 5.05 19.85
C GLN A 179 -4.29 4.98 18.73
N GLU A 180 -5.03 6.06 18.51
CA GLU A 180 -6.01 6.18 17.42
C GLU A 180 -5.39 5.96 16.04
N ARG A 181 -4.21 6.54 15.77
CA ARG A 181 -3.49 6.30 14.51
C ARG A 181 -3.06 4.85 14.36
N VAL A 182 -2.56 4.25 15.44
CA VAL A 182 -2.14 2.84 15.44
C VAL A 182 -3.34 1.93 15.18
N ASP A 183 -4.48 2.17 15.82
CA ASP A 183 -5.72 1.41 15.61
C ASP A 183 -6.23 1.58 14.17
N SER A 184 -6.24 2.82 13.67
CA SER A 184 -6.57 3.15 12.28
C SER A 184 -5.68 2.39 11.28
N TYR A 185 -4.38 2.30 11.52
CA TYR A 185 -3.48 1.57 10.62
C TYR A 185 -3.64 0.05 10.70
N GLN A 186 -3.96 -0.50 11.88
CA GLN A 186 -4.30 -1.92 12.02
C GLN A 186 -5.55 -2.26 11.21
N GLU A 187 -6.60 -1.44 11.30
CA GLU A 187 -7.83 -1.62 10.52
C GLU A 187 -7.57 -1.47 9.01
N ARG A 188 -6.82 -0.45 8.61
CA ARG A 188 -6.43 -0.25 7.21
C ARG A 188 -5.65 -1.45 6.65
N TYR A 189 -4.72 -2.02 7.42
CA TYR A 189 -4.00 -3.22 7.03
C TYR A 189 -4.91 -4.42 6.87
N HIS A 190 -5.79 -4.66 7.84
CA HIS A 190 -6.75 -5.76 7.80
C HIS A 190 -7.69 -5.65 6.58
N ASN A 191 -8.20 -4.44 6.27
CA ASN A 191 -9.03 -4.21 5.10
C ASN A 191 -8.24 -4.38 3.78
N HIS A 192 -6.97 -4.00 3.76
CA HIS A 192 -6.06 -4.27 2.64
C HIS A 192 -5.88 -5.77 2.39
N LEU A 193 -5.66 -6.56 3.44
CA LEU A 193 -5.58 -8.02 3.32
C LEU A 193 -6.91 -8.62 2.82
N LYS A 194 -8.06 -8.17 3.35
CA LYS A 194 -9.38 -8.61 2.85
C LYS A 194 -9.55 -8.35 1.37
N SER A 195 -9.22 -7.14 0.89
CA SER A 195 -9.41 -6.77 -0.52
C SER A 195 -8.57 -7.64 -1.47
N ILE A 196 -7.43 -8.14 -0.99
CA ILE A 196 -6.49 -8.97 -1.74
C ILE A 196 -6.85 -10.46 -1.71
N PHE A 197 -7.11 -10.99 -0.51
CA PHE A 197 -7.23 -12.43 -0.27
C PHE A 197 -8.67 -12.93 -0.23
N HIS A 198 -9.63 -12.02 -0.03
CA HIS A 198 -11.06 -12.28 -0.12
C HIS A 198 -11.74 -11.24 -1.03
N PRO A 199 -11.33 -11.10 -2.31
CA PRO A 199 -11.87 -10.10 -3.22
C PRO A 199 -13.35 -10.33 -3.56
N ASP A 200 -13.86 -11.53 -3.31
CA ASP A 200 -15.26 -11.92 -3.49
C ASP A 200 -16.10 -11.70 -2.22
N ASP A 201 -15.47 -11.50 -1.05
CA ASP A 201 -16.10 -10.96 0.18
C ASP A 201 -16.19 -9.42 0.12
N LYS A 202 -16.31 -8.85 -1.08
CA LYS A 202 -16.73 -7.46 -1.19
C LYS A 202 -18.10 -7.36 -0.56
N SER A 203 -18.12 -6.76 0.62
CA SER A 203 -19.36 -6.44 1.30
C SER A 203 -20.25 -5.67 0.32
N ASP A 204 -21.49 -6.14 0.17
CA ASP A 204 -22.58 -5.44 -0.52
C ASP A 204 -22.87 -4.05 0.12
N ASP A 205 -22.22 -3.73 1.24
CA ASP A 205 -22.35 -2.48 1.97
C ASP A 205 -21.44 -1.38 1.43
N GLN A 206 -20.41 -1.70 0.62
CA GLN A 206 -19.54 -0.68 0.00
C GLN A 206 -20.36 0.30 -0.83
N VAL A 207 -20.06 1.59 -0.66
CA VAL A 207 -20.78 2.66 -1.35
C VAL A 207 -19.89 3.26 -2.42
N TYR A 208 -20.38 3.28 -3.66
CA TYR A 208 -19.69 3.85 -4.80
C TYR A 208 -20.39 5.12 -5.24
N ILE A 209 -19.69 6.25 -5.22
CA ILE A 209 -20.24 7.55 -5.60
C ILE A 209 -19.49 8.09 -6.80
N THR A 210 -20.24 8.55 -7.80
CA THR A 210 -19.76 9.51 -8.79
C THR A 210 -20.46 10.83 -8.55
N ALA A 211 -19.71 11.85 -8.13
CA ALA A 211 -20.25 13.19 -7.92
C ALA A 211 -19.75 14.14 -9.01
N ILE A 212 -20.67 14.79 -9.73
CA ILE A 212 -20.36 15.74 -10.78
C ILE A 212 -20.66 17.16 -10.28
N VAL A 213 -19.65 18.01 -10.32
CA VAL A 213 -19.69 19.38 -9.81
C VAL A 213 -19.42 20.33 -10.97
N ARG A 214 -20.41 21.18 -11.31
CA ARG A 214 -20.29 22.19 -12.39
C ARG A 214 -20.10 23.58 -11.79
N GLY A 215 -18.87 24.08 -11.87
CA GLY A 215 -18.47 25.38 -11.36
C GLY A 215 -18.84 26.53 -12.29
N ARG A 216 -19.03 27.73 -11.74
CA ARG A 216 -19.08 28.94 -12.56
C ARG A 216 -17.65 29.31 -13.01
N PRO A 217 -17.43 29.73 -14.26
CA PRO A 217 -16.08 29.94 -14.80
C PRO A 217 -15.22 30.92 -13.98
N GLU A 218 -15.83 31.95 -13.37
CA GLU A 218 -15.15 32.93 -12.53
C GLU A 218 -14.54 32.35 -11.24
N TYR A 219 -15.03 31.19 -10.79
CA TYR A 219 -14.56 30.53 -9.57
C TYR A 219 -13.65 29.32 -9.84
N ARG A 220 -13.33 28.99 -11.10
CA ARG A 220 -12.61 27.77 -11.49
C ARG A 220 -11.36 27.48 -10.63
N SER A 221 -10.47 28.46 -10.51
CA SER A 221 -9.21 28.27 -9.76
C SER A 221 -9.49 27.99 -8.28
N GLN A 222 -10.38 28.77 -7.69
CA GLN A 222 -10.74 28.65 -6.28
C GLN A 222 -11.45 27.32 -5.99
N LEU A 223 -12.35 26.89 -6.88
CA LEU A 223 -13.00 25.58 -6.80
C LEU A 223 -11.97 24.45 -6.84
N LYS A 224 -10.99 24.52 -7.74
CA LYS A 224 -9.95 23.50 -7.82
C LYS A 224 -9.17 23.34 -6.52
N ASP A 225 -8.85 24.45 -5.85
CA ASP A 225 -8.15 24.43 -4.56
C ASP A 225 -9.04 23.84 -3.45
N ILE A 226 -10.31 24.24 -3.38
CA ILE A 226 -11.28 23.75 -2.40
C ILE A 226 -11.51 22.24 -2.57
N LEU A 227 -11.78 21.80 -3.80
CA LEU A 227 -12.02 20.39 -4.13
C LEU A 227 -10.75 19.56 -3.90
N GLY A 228 -9.56 20.11 -4.20
CA GLY A 228 -8.28 19.48 -3.90
C GLY A 228 -8.07 19.26 -2.40
N ASN A 229 -8.42 20.24 -1.57
CA ASN A 229 -8.40 20.08 -0.11
C ASN A 229 -9.39 19.00 0.36
N LEU A 230 -10.58 18.95 -0.23
CA LEU A 230 -11.57 17.90 0.08
C LEU A 230 -11.00 16.50 -0.19
N VAL A 231 -10.29 16.30 -1.31
CA VAL A 231 -9.58 15.04 -1.60
C VAL A 231 -8.53 14.72 -0.54
N GLN A 232 -7.68 15.69 -0.19
CA GLN A 232 -6.58 15.48 0.74
C GLN A 232 -7.08 15.09 2.14
N GLU A 233 -8.11 15.74 2.64
CA GLU A 233 -8.66 15.43 3.97
C GLU A 233 -9.46 14.11 3.95
N SER A 234 -10.26 13.87 2.92
CA SER A 234 -11.10 12.65 2.84
C SER A 234 -10.27 11.37 2.74
N ARG A 235 -9.13 11.40 2.04
CA ARG A 235 -8.20 10.25 1.95
C ARG A 235 -7.52 9.89 3.27
N LYS A 236 -7.59 10.76 4.29
CA LYS A 236 -7.09 10.44 5.64
C LYS A 236 -8.11 9.62 6.43
N GLU A 237 -9.37 9.57 5.98
CA GLU A 237 -10.45 8.86 6.66
C GLU A 237 -10.37 7.36 6.40
N VAL A 238 -10.54 6.54 7.44
CA VAL A 238 -10.39 5.08 7.37
C VAL A 238 -11.43 4.43 6.46
N SER A 239 -12.66 4.95 6.48
CA SER A 239 -13.75 4.49 5.63
C SER A 239 -13.53 4.83 4.16
N CYS A 240 -12.62 5.75 3.83
CA CYS A 240 -12.35 6.17 2.48
C CYS A 240 -11.40 5.19 1.78
N LEU A 241 -11.95 4.35 0.90
CA LEU A 241 -11.17 3.41 0.09
C LEU A 241 -10.63 4.08 -1.18
N ARG A 242 -11.35 5.09 -1.69
CA ARG A 242 -10.94 5.86 -2.86
C ARG A 242 -11.64 7.22 -2.86
N TYR A 243 -10.92 8.25 -3.29
CA TYR A 243 -11.47 9.60 -3.48
C TYR A 243 -10.64 10.32 -4.53
N ASP A 244 -11.08 10.26 -5.79
CA ASP A 244 -10.33 10.82 -6.92
C ASP A 244 -11.08 11.99 -7.53
N LEU A 245 -10.38 13.11 -7.76
CA LEU A 245 -10.91 14.27 -8.45
C LEU A 245 -10.40 14.31 -9.90
N HIS A 246 -11.32 14.39 -10.84
CA HIS A 246 -11.06 14.54 -12.27
C HIS A 246 -11.61 15.87 -12.77
N THR A 247 -11.02 16.39 -13.85
CA THR A 247 -11.56 17.52 -14.62
C THR A 247 -11.95 17.02 -15.99
N THR A 248 -13.12 17.44 -16.48
CA THR A 248 -13.61 17.03 -17.81
C THR A 248 -12.74 17.65 -18.90
N VAL A 249 -12.40 16.85 -19.92
CA VAL A 249 -11.52 17.30 -21.01
C VAL A 249 -12.14 18.42 -21.82
N ASP A 250 -13.43 18.28 -22.14
CA ASP A 250 -14.16 19.22 -23.00
C ASP A 250 -14.83 20.36 -22.21
N ASP A 251 -14.79 20.30 -20.88
CA ASP A 251 -15.36 21.30 -19.99
C ASP A 251 -14.51 21.47 -18.72
N PRO A 252 -13.56 22.43 -18.71
CA PRO A 252 -12.65 22.63 -17.59
C PRO A 252 -13.33 23.19 -16.32
N ASP A 253 -14.61 23.53 -16.40
CA ASP A 253 -15.43 23.98 -15.26
C ASP A 253 -16.23 22.82 -14.63
N THR A 254 -16.19 21.63 -15.24
CA THR A 254 -16.83 20.42 -14.71
C THR A 254 -15.79 19.50 -14.06
N PHE A 255 -16.01 19.23 -12.78
CA PHE A 255 -15.22 18.32 -11.96
C PHE A 255 -16.00 17.05 -11.65
N THR A 256 -15.30 15.92 -11.52
CA THR A 256 -15.92 14.64 -11.20
C THR A 256 -15.16 13.93 -10.09
N PHE A 257 -15.83 13.66 -8.97
CA PHE A 257 -15.32 12.76 -7.95
C PHE A 257 -15.69 11.32 -8.28
N TYR A 258 -14.75 10.43 -8.04
CA TYR A 258 -15.00 9.00 -7.93
C TYR A 258 -14.60 8.53 -6.54
N GLU A 259 -15.60 8.14 -5.76
CA GLU A 259 -15.44 7.80 -4.35
C GLU A 259 -15.85 6.36 -4.09
N ILE A 260 -15.11 5.69 -3.23
CA ILE A 260 -15.45 4.36 -2.72
C ILE A 260 -15.33 4.41 -1.21
N TRP A 261 -16.40 4.04 -0.54
CA TRP A 261 -16.50 3.98 0.91
C TRP A 261 -16.65 2.54 1.37
N ASN A 262 -16.04 2.23 2.51
CA ASN A 262 -16.06 0.88 3.08
C ASN A 262 -17.47 0.38 3.35
N ASP A 263 -18.34 1.27 3.86
CA ASP A 263 -19.76 1.04 4.07
C ASP A 263 -20.55 2.36 4.15
N ALA A 264 -21.88 2.26 4.25
CA ALA A 264 -22.76 3.43 4.38
C ALA A 264 -22.56 4.23 5.68
N LYS A 265 -22.12 3.58 6.77
CA LYS A 265 -21.83 4.27 8.03
C LYS A 265 -20.57 5.12 7.89
N GLY A 266 -19.55 4.61 7.23
CA GLY A 266 -18.32 5.32 6.93
C GLY A 266 -18.54 6.55 6.04
N LEU A 267 -19.44 6.46 5.06
CA LEU A 267 -19.90 7.62 4.28
C LEU A 267 -20.66 8.63 5.13
N GLU A 268 -21.50 8.16 6.05
CA GLU A 268 -22.25 9.07 6.94
C GLU A 268 -21.33 9.81 7.91
N GLU A 269 -20.31 9.13 8.44
CA GLU A 269 -19.26 9.76 9.24
C GLU A 269 -18.50 10.82 8.44
N HIS A 270 -18.15 10.52 7.18
CA HIS A 270 -17.54 11.48 6.26
C HIS A 270 -18.39 12.75 6.11
N ASN A 271 -19.70 12.61 5.87
CA ASN A 271 -20.62 13.74 5.72
C ASN A 271 -20.64 14.70 6.94
N HIS A 272 -20.20 14.22 8.11
CA HIS A 272 -20.15 15.00 9.34
C HIS A 272 -18.80 15.65 9.62
N GLN A 273 -17.76 15.38 8.82
CA GLN A 273 -16.41 15.86 9.07
C GLN A 273 -16.29 17.40 8.90
N PRO A 274 -15.35 18.05 9.61
CA PRO A 274 -15.17 19.50 9.55
C PRO A 274 -14.88 20.02 8.13
N HIS A 275 -14.06 19.33 7.34
CA HIS A 275 -13.73 19.74 5.97
C HIS A 275 -14.94 19.65 5.03
N VAL A 276 -15.81 18.64 5.21
CA VAL A 276 -17.04 18.50 4.43
C VAL A 276 -18.03 19.60 4.77
N LYS A 277 -18.20 19.93 6.06
CA LYS A 277 -19.07 21.04 6.50
C LYS A 277 -18.56 22.39 5.99
N ALA A 278 -17.25 22.62 6.03
CA ALA A 278 -16.63 23.83 5.51
C ALA A 278 -16.84 23.96 4.00
N PHE A 279 -16.71 22.86 3.25
CA PHE A 279 -17.02 22.78 1.83
C PHE A 279 -18.50 23.07 1.55
N ALA A 280 -19.43 22.40 2.23
CA ALA A 280 -20.86 22.56 2.03
C ALA A 280 -21.35 23.99 2.30
N ALA A 281 -20.70 24.71 3.21
CA ALA A 281 -21.08 26.10 3.55
C ALA A 281 -20.81 27.11 2.42
N ILE A 282 -19.88 26.82 1.51
CA ILE A 282 -19.43 27.77 0.48
C ILE A 282 -19.79 27.34 -0.94
N ILE A 283 -19.91 26.04 -1.18
CA ILE A 283 -19.92 25.48 -2.53
C ILE A 283 -21.08 25.99 -3.38
N ASP A 284 -22.29 26.10 -2.83
CA ASP A 284 -23.49 26.53 -3.55
C ASP A 284 -23.36 27.91 -4.22
N THR A 285 -22.54 28.79 -3.66
CA THR A 285 -22.32 30.14 -4.22
C THR A 285 -21.46 30.10 -5.49
N MET A 286 -20.75 29.01 -5.71
CA MET A 286 -19.72 28.86 -6.75
C MET A 286 -20.16 27.96 -7.90
N LEU A 287 -21.31 27.28 -7.77
CA LEU A 287 -21.81 26.33 -8.77
C LEU A 287 -22.84 26.95 -9.72
N VAL A 288 -22.93 26.35 -10.91
CA VAL A 288 -23.99 26.63 -11.88
C VAL A 288 -25.30 25.98 -11.45
N GLU A 289 -25.20 24.79 -10.85
CA GLU A 289 -26.32 23.98 -10.37
C GLU A 289 -25.88 23.08 -9.21
N GLN A 290 -26.84 22.46 -8.54
CA GLN A 290 -26.54 21.50 -7.47
C GLN A 290 -25.74 20.31 -8.01
N PRO A 291 -24.77 19.78 -7.24
CA PRO A 291 -24.00 18.61 -7.66
C PRO A 291 -24.89 17.41 -8.01
N ILE A 292 -24.52 16.69 -9.06
CA ILE A 292 -25.19 15.43 -9.41
C ILE A 292 -24.47 14.31 -8.66
N ILE A 293 -25.20 13.62 -7.79
CA ILE A 293 -24.66 12.49 -7.01
C ILE A 293 -25.25 11.19 -7.57
N LEU A 294 -24.38 10.32 -8.06
CA LEU A 294 -24.74 9.01 -8.58
C LEU A 294 -24.22 7.94 -7.64
N LEU A 295 -25.13 7.22 -6.99
CA LEU A 295 -24.83 5.99 -6.28
C LEU A 295 -24.77 4.84 -7.29
N THR A 296 -23.64 4.16 -7.34
CA THR A 296 -23.37 3.09 -8.30
C THR A 296 -23.09 1.77 -7.57
N LYS A 297 -23.18 0.66 -8.31
CA LYS A 297 -22.78 -0.67 -7.85
C LYS A 297 -21.83 -1.27 -8.88
N LYS A 298 -20.97 -2.17 -8.42
CA LYS A 298 -20.04 -2.88 -9.29
C LYS A 298 -20.66 -4.12 -9.92
#